data_AF-A0A938G8I0-F1
#
_entry.id   AF-A0A938G8I0-F1
#
_cell.length_a   1.000
_cell.length_b   1.000
_cell.length_c   1.000
_cell.angle_alpha   90.00
_cell.angle_beta   90.00
_cell.angle_gamma   90.00
#
_symmetry.space_group_name_H-M   'P 1'
#
loop_
_entity.id
_entity.type
_entity.pdbx_description
1 polymer ?
#
loop_
_entity_poly.entity_id
_entity_poly.type
_entity_poly.pdbx_seq_one_letter_code
_entity_poly.pdbx_strand_id
1 'polypeptide(L)' 'ALEALVSVAARASGAYTFIHAEVYADRDATQVAPVVTALGMNYEPALFITDSRGVVTARLDAVFDEVELASLIG' A
#
# COMPACT_ATOMS: atom_id res chain seq x y z
N ALA A 1 7.88 -4.49 -4.67
CA ALA A 1 6.84 -3.62 -4.09
C ALA A 1 7.22 -3.13 -2.69
N LEU A 2 7.30 -3.99 -1.66
CA LEU A 2 7.60 -3.54 -0.29
C LEU A 2 8.93 -2.79 -0.18
N GLU A 3 10.01 -3.32 -0.75
CA GLU A 3 11.32 -2.66 -0.76
C GLU A 3 11.30 -1.28 -1.44
N ALA A 4 10.54 -1.14 -2.54
CA ALA A 4 10.36 0.15 -3.21
C ALA A 4 9.62 1.15 -2.30
N LEU A 5 8.60 0.68 -1.56
CA LEU A 5 7.88 1.51 -0.59
C LEU A 5 8.78 1.97 0.56
N VAL A 6 9.62 1.08 1.10
CA VAL A 6 10.58 1.41 2.15
C VAL A 6 11.62 2.42 1.65
N SER A 7 12.13 2.23 0.43
CA SER A 7 13.07 3.16 -0.22
C SER A 7 12.48 4.57 -0.31
N VAL A 8 11.25 4.72 -0.81
CA VAL A 8 10.66 6.06 -0.93
C VAL A 8 10.20 6.63 0.41
N ALA A 9 9.72 5.81 1.34
CA ALA A 9 9.34 6.26 2.67
C ALA A 9 10.50 6.92 3.42
N ALA A 10 11.73 6.43 3.24
CA ALA A 10 12.93 7.05 3.80
C ALA A 10 13.20 8.45 3.23
N ARG A 11 12.74 8.74 2.00
CA ARG A 11 12.95 10.01 1.29
C ARG A 11 11.82 11.02 1.50
N ALA A 12 10.60 10.54 1.73
CA ALA A 12 9.38 11.34 1.89
C ALA A 12 9.02 11.66 3.36
N SER A 13 10.01 11.59 4.27
CA SER A 13 9.77 11.68 5.72
C SER A 13 9.08 12.99 6.09
N GLY A 14 7.87 12.90 6.66
CA GLY A 14 7.09 14.05 7.15
C GLY A 14 5.92 14.49 6.27
N ALA A 15 5.84 14.04 5.00
CA ALA A 15 4.74 14.39 4.09
C ALA A 15 3.63 13.32 4.03
N TYR A 16 3.98 12.05 4.24
CA TYR A 16 3.07 10.91 4.14
C TYR A 16 3.08 10.03 5.38
N THR A 17 1.93 9.39 5.64
CA THR A 17 1.82 8.27 6.59
C THR A 17 1.80 6.97 5.79
N PHE A 18 2.75 6.09 6.06
CA PHE A 18 2.84 4.78 5.42
C PHE A 18 2.18 3.72 6.30
N ILE A 19 1.24 2.97 5.74
CA ILE A 19 0.50 1.91 6.43
C ILE A 19 0.73 0.60 5.67
N HIS A 20 1.28 -0.40 6.36
CA HIS A 20 1.37 -1.77 5.85
C HIS A 20 0.23 -2.61 6.42
N ALA A 21 -0.42 -3.38 5.56
CA ALA A 21 -1.41 -4.36 5.96
C ALA A 21 -1.05 -5.73 5.37
N GLU A 22 -0.95 -6.72 6.25
CA GLU A 22 -0.78 -8.12 5.86
C GLU A 22 -2.08 -8.68 5.25
N VAL A 23 -1.95 -9.67 4.36
CA VAL A 23 -3.10 -10.33 3.73
C VAL A 23 -3.90 -11.14 4.74
N TYR A 24 -3.23 -11.75 5.72
CA TYR A 24 -3.84 -12.60 6.73
C TYR A 24 -3.80 -11.94 8.11
N ALA A 25 -4.88 -12.09 8.88
CA ALA A 25 -4.99 -11.61 10.26
C ALA A 25 -4.30 -12.56 11.26
N ASP A 26 -3.98 -13.77 10.84
CA ASP A 26 -3.35 -14.81 11.62
C ASP A 26 -2.12 -15.38 10.92
N ARG A 27 -1.25 -16.05 11.70
CA ARG A 27 0.02 -16.60 11.19
C ARG A 27 -0.16 -17.86 10.37
N ASP A 28 -1.28 -18.56 10.56
CA ASP A 28 -1.58 -19.83 9.90
C ASP A 28 -2.36 -19.63 8.59
N ALA A 29 -2.56 -18.38 8.17
CA ALA A 29 -3.25 -17.99 6.94
C ALA A 29 -4.69 -18.53 6.84
N THR A 30 -5.38 -18.65 7.98
CA THR A 30 -6.75 -19.16 8.06
C THR A 30 -7.80 -18.05 8.00
N GLN A 31 -7.41 -16.81 8.28
CA GLN A 31 -8.28 -15.66 8.37
C GLN A 31 -7.73 -14.52 7.52
N VAL A 32 -8.46 -14.16 6.46
CA VAL A 32 -8.14 -12.98 5.64
C VAL A 32 -8.33 -11.71 6.46
N ALA A 33 -7.38 -10.78 6.35
CA ALA A 33 -7.44 -9.52 7.07
C ALA A 33 -8.68 -8.70 6.66
N PRO A 34 -9.36 -8.01 7.60
CA PRO A 34 -10.59 -7.27 7.30
C PRO A 34 -10.44 -6.26 6.16
N VAL A 35 -9.28 -5.65 6.02
CA VAL A 35 -9.00 -4.64 4.97
C VAL A 35 -8.97 -5.25 3.56
N VAL A 36 -8.47 -6.47 3.39
CA VAL A 36 -8.46 -7.18 2.10
C VAL A 36 -9.89 -7.39 1.62
N THR A 37 -10.78 -7.83 2.52
CA THR A 37 -12.20 -8.00 2.24
C THR A 37 -12.89 -6.67 1.98
N ALA A 38 -12.63 -5.65 2.82
CA ALA A 38 -13.26 -4.33 2.69
C ALA A 38 -12.91 -3.63 1.37
N LEU A 39 -11.71 -3.85 0.86
CA LEU A 39 -11.24 -3.31 -0.43
C LEU A 39 -11.54 -4.23 -1.62
N GLY A 40 -12.17 -5.39 -1.40
CA GLY A 40 -12.51 -6.35 -2.45
C GLY A 40 -11.27 -6.89 -3.19
N MET A 41 -10.16 -7.05 -2.49
CA MET A 41 -8.89 -7.45 -3.08
C MET A 41 -8.83 -8.95 -3.36
N ASN A 42 -8.32 -9.30 -4.54
CA ASN A 42 -8.13 -10.68 -5.00
C ASN A 42 -6.69 -10.99 -5.47
N TYR A 43 -5.77 -10.04 -5.31
CA TYR A 43 -4.35 -10.19 -5.61
C TYR A 43 -3.51 -9.25 -4.74
N GLU A 44 -2.20 -9.51 -4.74
CA GLU A 44 -1.17 -8.70 -4.12
C GLU A 44 0.08 -8.61 -5.03
N PRO A 45 0.96 -7.61 -4.84
CA PRO A 45 0.78 -6.43 -3.99
C PRO A 45 -0.16 -5.40 -4.63
N ALA A 46 -0.82 -4.59 -3.80
CA ALA A 46 -1.50 -3.37 -4.25
C ALA A 46 -1.18 -2.22 -3.30
N LEU A 47 -1.05 -1.02 -3.85
CA LEU A 47 -0.82 0.20 -3.09
C LEU A 47 -1.95 1.18 -3.35
N PHE A 48 -2.52 1.72 -2.28
CA PHE A 48 -3.53 2.77 -2.30
C PHE A 48 -2.94 4.04 -1.72
N ILE A 49 -3.19 5.16 -2.39
CA ILE A 49 -2.82 6.50 -1.90
C ILE A 49 -4.11 7.24 -1.63
N THR A 50 -4.21 7.87 -0.45
CA THR A 50 -5.40 8.63 -0.05
C THR A 50 -5.06 10.08 0.24
N ASP A 51 -6.03 10.98 0.07
CA ASP A 51 -5.95 12.32 0.63
C ASP A 51 -6.19 12.32 2.16
N SER A 52 -6.08 13.50 2.78
CA SER A 52 -6.30 13.68 4.22
C SER A 52 -7.74 13.42 4.69
N ARG A 53 -8.68 13.24 3.76
CA ARG A 53 -10.09 12.90 4.04
C ARG A 53 -10.36 11.40 3.86
N GLY A 54 -9.33 10.61 3.54
CA GLY A 54 -9.44 9.17 3.30
C GLY A 54 -9.99 8.81 1.92
N VAL A 55 -10.02 9.75 0.98
CA VAL A 55 -10.43 9.45 -0.41
C VAL A 55 -9.24 8.91 -1.18
N VAL A 56 -9.39 7.74 -1.83
CA VAL A 56 -8.35 7.17 -2.69
C VAL A 56 -8.10 8.08 -3.90
N THR A 57 -6.88 8.59 -4.03
CA THR A 57 -6.43 9.47 -5.12
C THR A 57 -5.63 8.72 -6.18
N ALA A 58 -4.98 7.62 -5.82
CA ALA A 58 -4.26 6.76 -6.76
C ALA A 58 -4.21 5.30 -6.28
N ARG A 59 -3.98 4.39 -7.23
CA ARG A 59 -3.81 2.95 -6.99
C ARG A 59 -2.75 2.38 -7.92
N LEU A 60 -1.87 1.54 -7.37
CA LEU A 60 -0.91 0.73 -8.13
C LEU A 60 -1.17 -0.75 -7.86
N ASP A 61 -1.08 -1.58 -8.90
CA ASP A 61 -1.49 -2.98 -8.87
C ASP A 61 -0.38 -3.90 -9.39
N ALA A 62 -0.11 -4.99 -8.65
CA ALA A 62 0.78 -6.10 -8.96
C ALA A 62 2.27 -5.76 -9.14
N VAL A 63 2.63 -4.92 -10.11
CA VAL A 63 4.02 -4.61 -10.45
C VAL A 63 4.19 -3.11 -10.58
N PHE A 64 4.96 -2.54 -9.65
CA PHE A 64 5.39 -1.15 -9.65
C PHE A 64 6.79 -1.05 -9.04
N ASP A 65 7.54 -0.02 -9.45
CA ASP A 65 8.89 0.24 -8.99
C ASP A 65 9.02 1.59 -8.23
N GLU A 66 10.25 1.95 -7.85
CA GLU A 66 10.52 3.20 -7.15
C GLU A 66 10.18 4.44 -8.00
N VAL A 67 10.32 4.36 -9.33
CA VAL A 67 10.10 5.50 -10.24
C VAL A 67 8.61 5.82 -10.33
N GLU A 68 7.78 4.79 -10.57
CA GLU A 68 6.33 4.95 -10.57
C GLU A 68 5.81 5.45 -9.23
N LEU A 69 6.31 4.86 -8.14
CA LEU A 69 5.93 5.25 -6.80
C LEU A 69 6.31 6.70 -6.49
N ALA A 70 7.54 7.11 -6.78
CA ALA A 70 8.01 8.49 -6.56
C ALA A 70 7.19 9.52 -7.34
N SER A 71 6.73 9.19 -8.56
CA SER A 71 5.89 10.08 -9.35
C SER A 71 4.55 10.43 -8.71
N LEU A 72 4.06 9.57 -7.80
CA LEU A 72 2.77 9.74 -7.13
C LEU A 72 2.88 10.44 -5.77
N ILE A 73 4.05 10.36 -5.12
CA ILE A 73 4.27 10.92 -3.78
C ILE A 73 5.10 12.20 -3.77
N GLY A 74 5.78 12.55 -4.86
CA GLY A 74 6.44 13.87 -5.03
C GLY A 74 7.87 13.92 -4.50
#